data_AF-A0A4Q5RNS7-F1
#
_entry.id   AF-A0A4Q5RNS7-F1
#
_cell.length_a   1.000
_cell.length_b   1.000
_cell.length_c   1.000
_cell.angle_alpha   90.00
_cell.angle_beta   90.00
_cell.angle_gamma   90.00
#
_symmetry.space_group_name_H-M   'P 1'
#
loop_
_entity.id
_entity.type
_entity.pdbx_description
1 polymer ?
#
loop_
_entity_poly.entity_id
_entity_poly.type
_entity_poly.pdbx_seq_one_letter_code
_entity_poly.pdbx_strand_id
1 'polypeptide(L)'
;ARAERDPAQMLLGALIQPTVKHFAAITDPLVFGALLRAIEGYLGDPAVMHALKLTPHVFQRPGELRQMEWTEIDFAKAVWTLPAAKMKMRQPHAVPLSRQALAILESMRGLSGSGKYVFPSVRTRARPISDNTINAALRRLGYSKEQMTAHGFRTSASSLLNESGKWNPDAIERALAHMVAGSIRRIYNQSAYWAERVEMAQWWSDYLCQLRDGGNVDFPR
;
A
#
# COMPACT_ATOMS: atom_id res chain seq x y z
N ALA A 1 19.97 -15.49 -43.28
CA ALA A 1 18.61 -15.99 -43.55
C ALA A 1 17.68 -15.47 -42.45
N ARG A 2 16.63 -14.70 -42.80
CA ARG A 2 15.54 -14.37 -41.86
C ARG A 2 14.52 -15.49 -41.96
N ALA A 3 14.09 -16.04 -40.82
CA ALA A 3 13.07 -17.09 -40.81
C ALA A 3 11.72 -16.51 -41.28
N GLU A 4 11.05 -17.21 -42.20
CA GLU A 4 9.75 -16.83 -42.76
C GLU A 4 8.58 -16.98 -41.78
N ARG A 5 8.79 -17.70 -40.67
CA ARG A 5 7.79 -17.92 -39.62
C ARG A 5 8.43 -17.78 -38.25
N ASP A 6 7.69 -17.16 -37.34
CA ASP A 6 8.06 -17.05 -35.93
C ASP A 6 7.99 -18.45 -35.28
N PRO A 7 9.11 -19.05 -34.86
CA PRO A 7 9.10 -20.36 -34.22
C PRO A 7 8.33 -20.37 -32.88
N ALA A 8 8.08 -19.20 -32.27
CA ALA A 8 7.28 -19.08 -31.07
C ALA A 8 5.77 -19.23 -31.32
N GLN A 9 5.30 -19.14 -32.57
CA GLN A 9 3.88 -19.37 -32.89
C GLN A 9 3.41 -20.78 -32.50
N MET A 10 4.29 -21.78 -32.56
CA MET A 10 3.95 -23.16 -32.17
C MET A 10 3.85 -23.36 -30.65
N LEU A 11 4.28 -22.37 -29.86
CA LEU A 11 4.21 -22.38 -28.39
C LEU A 11 3.00 -21.62 -27.84
N LEU A 12 2.26 -20.89 -28.70
CA LEU A 12 1.00 -20.22 -28.34
C LEU A 12 -0.05 -21.28 -27.97
N GLY A 13 -0.25 -21.48 -26.67
CA GLY A 13 -1.19 -22.47 -26.11
C GLY A 13 -0.53 -23.72 -25.52
N ALA A 14 0.74 -23.99 -25.81
CA ALA A 14 1.52 -25.08 -25.19
C ALA A 14 2.12 -24.69 -23.82
N LEU A 15 2.25 -23.39 -23.57
CA LEU A 15 2.68 -22.86 -22.27
C LEU A 15 1.48 -22.86 -21.33
N ILE A 16 1.58 -23.61 -20.23
CA ILE A 16 0.65 -23.51 -19.09
C ILE A 16 0.64 -22.04 -18.67
N GLN A 17 -0.45 -21.33 -18.96
CA GLN A 17 -0.66 -19.99 -18.47
C GLN A 17 -0.73 -20.07 -16.94
N PRO A 18 0.16 -19.40 -16.19
CA PRO A 18 0.04 -19.38 -14.75
C PRO A 18 -1.35 -18.87 -14.38
N THR A 19 -2.13 -19.68 -13.67
CA THR A 19 -3.41 -19.21 -13.15
C THR A 19 -3.12 -18.06 -12.19
N VAL A 20 -3.71 -16.89 -12.48
CA VAL A 20 -3.53 -15.71 -11.64
C VAL A 20 -4.23 -15.97 -10.31
N LYS A 21 -3.45 -16.38 -9.30
CA LYS A 21 -3.93 -16.44 -7.92
C LYS A 21 -3.91 -15.03 -7.36
N HIS A 22 -5.09 -14.48 -7.08
CA HIS A 22 -5.19 -13.22 -6.35
C HIS A 22 -4.55 -13.37 -4.97
N PHE A 23 -3.82 -12.34 -4.52
CA PHE A 23 -3.24 -12.35 -3.19
C PHE A 23 -4.34 -12.39 -2.13
N ALA A 24 -4.16 -13.21 -1.10
CA ALA A 24 -5.08 -13.26 0.02
C ALA A 24 -5.18 -11.90 0.71
N ALA A 25 -6.43 -11.50 0.94
CA ALA A 25 -6.81 -10.22 1.53
C ALA A 25 -8.06 -10.40 2.38
N ILE A 26 -8.06 -9.76 3.53
CA ILE A 26 -9.24 -9.69 4.40
C ILE A 26 -10.06 -8.48 3.99
N THR A 27 -11.27 -8.68 3.47
CA THR A 27 -12.18 -7.60 3.08
C THR A 27 -13.37 -7.47 4.01
N ASP A 28 -13.64 -8.45 4.87
CA ASP A 28 -14.65 -8.33 5.92
C ASP A 28 -14.23 -7.28 6.97
N PRO A 29 -15.02 -6.23 7.23
CA PRO A 29 -14.65 -5.15 8.15
C PRO A 29 -14.36 -5.63 9.58
N LEU A 30 -15.12 -6.60 10.09
CA LEU A 30 -14.98 -7.09 11.46
C LEU A 30 -13.66 -7.87 11.63
N VAL A 31 -13.38 -8.77 10.69
CA VAL A 31 -12.12 -9.53 10.66
C VAL A 31 -10.93 -8.60 10.40
N PHE A 32 -11.10 -7.59 9.54
CA PHE A 32 -10.06 -6.60 9.29
C PHE A 32 -9.75 -5.75 10.53
N GLY A 33 -10.77 -5.36 11.30
CA GLY A 33 -10.60 -4.72 12.60
C GLY A 33 -9.80 -5.58 13.59
N ALA A 34 -10.03 -6.90 13.61
CA ALA A 34 -9.23 -7.83 14.42
C ALA A 34 -7.76 -7.86 14.00
N LEU A 35 -7.47 -7.81 12.69
CA LEU A 35 -6.11 -7.68 12.17
C LEU A 35 -5.46 -6.37 12.63
N LEU A 36 -6.17 -5.25 12.58
CA LEU A 36 -5.63 -3.96 13.01
C LEU A 36 -5.28 -3.97 14.51
N ARG A 37 -6.11 -4.59 15.36
CA ARG A 37 -5.79 -4.80 16.79
C ARG A 37 -4.55 -5.68 16.97
N ALA A 38 -4.44 -6.76 16.21
CA ALA A 38 -3.27 -7.62 16.25
C ALA A 38 -1.97 -6.88 15.83
N ILE A 39 -2.06 -5.99 14.83
CA ILE A 39 -0.94 -5.14 14.40
C ILE A 39 -0.49 -4.18 15.50
N GLU A 40 -1.43 -3.57 16.25
CA GLU A 40 -1.05 -2.70 17.39
C GLU A 40 -0.28 -3.45 18.47
N GLY A 41 -0.65 -4.71 18.73
CA GLY A 41 0.00 -5.58 19.69
C GLY A 41 1.30 -6.24 19.18
N TYR A 42 1.73 -5.97 17.94
CA TYR A 42 2.95 -6.58 17.41
C TYR A 42 4.19 -6.08 18.16
N LEU A 43 4.95 -7.01 18.74
CA LEU A 43 6.23 -6.74 19.39
C LEU A 43 7.39 -7.23 18.52
N GLY A 44 8.33 -6.34 18.21
CA GLY A 44 9.47 -6.66 17.36
C GLY A 44 10.41 -5.48 17.16
N ASP A 45 11.17 -5.53 16.06
CA ASP A 45 12.02 -4.41 15.68
C ASP A 45 11.17 -3.16 15.38
N PRO A 46 11.57 -1.96 15.85
CA PRO A 46 10.79 -0.74 15.66
C PRO A 46 10.49 -0.42 14.19
N ALA A 47 11.43 -0.63 13.26
CA ALA A 47 11.17 -0.36 11.84
C ALA A 47 10.09 -1.29 11.28
N VAL A 48 10.09 -2.56 11.72
CA VAL A 48 9.06 -3.54 11.33
C VAL A 48 7.70 -3.18 11.93
N MET A 49 7.66 -2.80 13.21
CA MET A 49 6.44 -2.35 13.88
C MET A 49 5.80 -1.17 13.14
N HIS A 50 6.57 -0.12 12.88
CA HIS A 50 6.06 1.09 12.22
C HIS A 50 5.68 0.83 10.75
N ALA A 51 6.45 0.00 10.02
CA ALA A 51 6.09 -0.37 8.65
C ALA A 51 4.78 -1.16 8.61
N LEU A 52 4.59 -2.10 9.54
CA LEU A 52 3.36 -2.88 9.64
C LEU A 52 2.16 -2.00 10.01
N LYS A 53 2.33 -1.04 10.92
CA LYS A 53 1.31 -0.04 11.27
C LYS A 53 0.99 0.90 10.11
N LEU A 54 1.98 1.30 9.30
CA LEU A 54 1.77 2.25 8.19
C LEU A 54 1.11 1.59 6.98
N THR A 55 1.40 0.31 6.72
CA THR A 55 0.96 -0.41 5.50
C THR A 55 -0.55 -0.25 5.20
N PRO A 56 -1.47 -0.39 6.17
CA PRO A 56 -2.90 -0.25 5.93
C PRO A 56 -3.31 1.17 5.47
N HIS A 57 -2.58 2.22 5.86
CA HIS A 57 -3.01 3.61 5.67
C HIS A 57 -2.70 4.18 4.28
N VAL A 58 -1.69 3.65 3.58
CA VAL A 58 -1.07 4.38 2.45
C VAL A 58 -1.36 3.78 1.08
N PHE A 59 -2.04 2.63 1.00
CA PHE A 59 -2.41 1.96 -0.26
C PHE A 59 -1.25 1.58 -1.19
N GLN A 60 0.01 1.70 -0.78
CA GLN A 60 1.17 1.49 -1.67
C GLN A 60 1.64 0.04 -1.68
N ARG A 61 2.38 -0.36 -2.71
CA ARG A 61 2.90 -1.72 -2.83
C ARG A 61 3.90 -1.98 -1.69
N PRO A 62 4.00 -3.22 -1.18
CA PRO A 62 4.96 -3.54 -0.13
C PRO A 62 6.41 -3.15 -0.50
N GLY A 63 6.79 -3.33 -1.76
CA GLY A 63 8.11 -2.95 -2.28
C GLY A 63 8.36 -1.44 -2.30
N GLU A 64 7.31 -0.63 -2.53
CA GLU A 64 7.36 0.84 -2.48
C GLU A 64 7.50 1.31 -1.03
N LEU A 65 6.63 0.78 -0.14
CA LEU A 65 6.63 1.11 1.29
C LEU A 65 8.00 0.84 1.95
N ARG A 66 8.56 -0.37 1.76
CA ARG A 66 9.84 -0.72 2.40
C ARG A 66 11.00 0.15 1.92
N GLN A 67 10.95 0.62 0.66
CA GLN A 67 12.00 1.43 0.04
C GLN A 67 11.80 2.94 0.26
N MET A 68 10.81 3.32 1.06
CA MET A 68 10.52 4.71 1.40
C MET A 68 11.76 5.39 1.98
N GLU A 69 12.09 6.56 1.45
CA GLU A 69 13.20 7.39 1.89
C GLU A 69 12.69 8.67 2.55
N TRP A 70 13.42 9.19 3.54
CA TRP A 70 13.03 10.42 4.23
C TRP A 70 12.92 11.62 3.30
N THR A 71 13.73 11.65 2.22
CA THR A 71 13.71 12.68 1.18
C THR A 71 12.44 12.68 0.34
N GLU A 72 11.62 11.63 0.41
CA GLU A 72 10.35 11.51 -0.31
C GLU A 72 9.16 12.07 0.49
N ILE A 73 9.35 12.41 1.76
CA ILE A 73 8.29 12.84 2.68
C ILE A 73 8.34 14.34 2.89
N ASP A 74 7.29 15.04 2.44
CA ASP A 74 7.03 16.43 2.78
C ASP A 74 6.00 16.48 3.93
N PHE A 75 6.50 16.60 5.17
CA PHE A 75 5.67 16.66 6.37
C PHE A 75 4.77 17.91 6.40
N ALA A 76 5.25 19.04 5.87
CA ALA A 76 4.48 20.29 5.87
C ALA A 76 3.27 20.20 4.93
N LYS A 77 3.43 19.54 3.79
CA LYS A 77 2.33 19.30 2.84
C LYS A 77 1.55 18.02 3.11
N ALA A 78 1.99 17.20 4.06
CA ALA A 78 1.45 15.87 4.31
C ALA A 78 1.44 14.98 3.04
N VAL A 79 2.56 14.94 2.30
CA VAL A 79 2.67 14.19 1.05
C VAL A 79 3.90 13.28 1.04
N TRP A 80 3.71 12.03 0.65
CA TRP A 80 4.78 11.14 0.23
C TRP A 80 4.84 11.09 -1.30
N THR A 81 5.98 11.48 -1.88
CA THR A 81 6.18 11.47 -3.34
C THR A 81 7.07 10.33 -3.76
N LEU A 82 6.47 9.31 -4.37
CA LEU A 82 7.19 8.19 -4.98
C LEU A 82 7.82 8.62 -6.31
N PRO A 83 9.15 8.55 -6.47
CA PRO A 83 9.80 8.92 -7.71
C PRO A 83 9.53 7.90 -8.80
N ALA A 84 9.52 8.34 -10.06
CA ALA A 84 9.28 7.49 -11.24
C ALA A 84 10.14 6.22 -11.26
N ALA A 85 11.41 6.31 -10.82
CA ALA A 85 12.34 5.19 -10.77
C ALA A 85 11.89 4.03 -9.86
N LYS A 86 11.08 4.31 -8.83
CA LYS A 86 10.52 3.32 -7.91
C LYS A 86 9.14 2.82 -8.32
N MET A 87 8.54 3.41 -9.36
CA MET A 87 7.17 3.14 -9.77
C MET A 87 7.11 2.15 -10.94
N LYS A 88 6.21 1.16 -10.84
CA LYS A 88 5.97 0.16 -11.90
C LYS A 88 5.69 0.79 -13.27
N MET A 89 4.98 1.92 -13.29
CA MET A 89 4.58 2.63 -14.52
C MET A 89 5.54 3.77 -14.91
N ARG A 90 6.68 3.91 -14.21
CA ARG A 90 7.69 4.97 -14.46
C ARG A 90 7.13 6.39 -14.47
N GLN A 91 6.10 6.63 -13.66
CA GLN A 91 5.49 7.95 -13.45
C GLN A 91 5.55 8.27 -11.96
N PRO A 92 5.94 9.50 -11.56
CA PRO A 92 5.90 9.88 -10.16
C PRO A 92 4.49 9.76 -9.60
N HIS A 93 4.38 9.37 -8.33
CA HIS A 93 3.10 9.21 -7.64
C HIS A 93 3.11 9.95 -6.31
N ALA A 94 2.21 10.92 -6.16
CA ALA A 94 2.01 11.63 -4.90
C ALA A 94 0.96 10.90 -4.08
N VAL A 95 1.25 10.59 -2.82
CA VAL A 95 0.38 9.89 -1.88
C VAL A 95 0.08 10.86 -0.72
N PRO A 96 -1.18 11.26 -0.52
CA PRO A 96 -1.56 12.07 0.63
C PRO A 96 -1.42 11.25 1.92
N LEU A 97 -0.91 11.88 2.98
CA LEU A 97 -0.68 11.26 4.28
C LEU A 97 -1.74 11.78 5.26
N SER A 98 -2.48 10.85 5.87
CA SER A 98 -3.40 11.17 6.96
C SER A 98 -2.63 11.57 8.23
N ARG A 99 -3.34 12.15 9.20
CA ARG A 99 -2.79 12.46 10.53
C ARG A 99 -2.17 11.22 11.20
N GLN A 100 -2.83 10.06 11.08
CA GLN A 100 -2.35 8.79 11.61
C GLN A 100 -1.05 8.33 10.93
N ALA A 101 -1.00 8.42 9.60
CA ALA A 101 0.20 8.07 8.84
C ALA A 101 1.37 9.00 9.20
N LEU A 102 1.12 10.31 9.35
CA LEU A 102 2.11 11.28 9.80
C LEU A 102 2.62 10.96 11.20
N ALA A 103 1.74 10.65 12.16
CA ALA A 103 2.16 10.30 13.53
C ALA A 103 3.06 9.06 13.57
N ILE A 104 2.76 8.05 12.74
CA ILE A 104 3.61 6.85 12.59
C ILE A 104 4.98 7.24 12.01
N LEU A 105 5.00 8.10 10.98
CA LEU A 105 6.24 8.56 10.35
C LEU A 105 7.07 9.46 11.29
N GLU A 106 6.46 10.34 12.06
CA GLU A 106 7.14 11.18 13.05
C GLU A 106 7.79 10.33 14.15
N SER A 107 7.06 9.34 14.66
CA SER A 107 7.59 8.36 15.62
C SER A 107 8.81 7.63 15.05
N MET A 108 8.73 7.20 13.78
CA MET A 108 9.85 6.55 13.09
C MET A 108 11.02 7.50 12.84
N ARG A 109 10.75 8.80 12.61
CA ARG A 109 11.78 9.82 12.35
C ARG A 109 12.73 9.99 13.53
N GLY A 110 12.23 9.85 14.77
CA GLY A 110 13.09 9.84 15.97
C GLY A 110 14.09 8.68 15.99
N LEU A 111 13.83 7.59 15.27
CA LEU A 111 14.64 6.36 15.29
C LEU A 111 15.60 6.24 14.11
N SER A 112 15.12 6.57 12.90
CA SER A 112 15.88 6.41 11.65
C SER A 112 16.07 7.70 10.86
N GLY A 113 15.63 8.85 11.36
CA GLY A 113 15.62 10.14 10.63
C GLY A 113 16.98 10.65 10.18
N SER A 114 18.08 10.19 10.78
CA SER A 114 19.45 10.51 10.34
C SER A 114 19.94 9.63 9.17
N GLY A 115 19.20 8.58 8.83
CA GLY A 115 19.54 7.65 7.76
C GLY A 115 18.83 7.98 6.44
N LYS A 116 19.03 7.11 5.44
CA LYS A 116 18.38 7.21 4.13
C LYS A 116 16.93 6.70 4.16
N TYR A 117 16.73 5.50 4.71
CA TYR A 117 15.46 4.79 4.66
C TYR A 117 14.60 5.08 5.89
N VAL A 118 13.30 5.20 5.68
CA VAL A 118 12.30 5.29 6.76
C VAL A 118 12.32 3.99 7.56
N PHE A 119 12.35 2.84 6.88
CA PHE A 119 12.37 1.50 7.49
C PHE A 119 13.69 0.77 7.20
N PRO A 120 14.78 1.08 7.92
CA PRO A 120 16.07 0.42 7.72
C PRO A 120 16.05 -1.04 8.18
N SER A 121 16.95 -1.85 7.64
CA SER A 121 17.19 -3.21 8.10
C SER A 121 17.82 -3.21 9.50
N VAL A 122 17.39 -4.15 10.35
CA VAL A 122 18.01 -4.42 11.66
C VAL A 122 19.52 -4.69 11.54
N ARG A 123 19.95 -5.29 10.42
CA ARG A 123 21.36 -5.65 10.20
C ARG A 123 22.20 -4.48 9.70
N THR A 124 21.59 -3.50 9.04
CA THR A 124 22.30 -2.34 8.48
C THR A 124 21.35 -1.21 8.16
N ARG A 125 21.74 0.01 8.54
CA ARG A 125 20.98 1.23 8.19
C ARG A 125 21.10 1.63 6.71
N ALA A 126 22.04 1.02 5.97
CA ALA A 126 22.28 1.31 4.56
C ALA A 126 21.32 0.58 3.60
N ARG A 127 20.47 -0.33 4.11
CA ARG A 127 19.48 -1.06 3.32
C ARG A 127 18.12 -1.01 4.03
N PRO A 128 17.00 -1.09 3.30
CA PRO A 128 15.70 -1.20 3.94
C PRO A 128 15.45 -2.61 4.49
N ILE A 129 14.41 -2.78 5.33
CA ILE A 129 13.86 -4.09 5.71
C ILE A 129 13.62 -4.97 4.48
N SER A 130 13.62 -6.31 4.58
CA SER A 130 13.51 -7.17 3.38
C SER A 130 12.10 -7.22 2.81
N ASP A 131 11.95 -7.69 1.56
CA ASP A 131 10.64 -7.81 0.89
C ASP A 131 9.66 -8.70 1.66
N ASN A 132 10.18 -9.70 2.38
CA ASN A 132 9.36 -10.64 3.13
C ASN A 132 9.05 -10.18 4.57
N THR A 133 9.61 -9.05 5.04
CA THR A 133 9.52 -8.65 6.45
C THR A 133 8.08 -8.45 6.92
N ILE A 134 7.24 -7.76 6.14
CA ILE A 134 5.82 -7.54 6.49
C ILE A 134 5.04 -8.87 6.50
N ASN A 135 5.25 -9.72 5.49
CA ASN A 135 4.61 -11.03 5.45
C ASN A 135 5.03 -11.90 6.64
N ALA A 136 6.31 -11.88 7.02
CA ALA A 136 6.84 -12.57 8.18
C ALA A 136 6.23 -12.06 9.49
N ALA A 137 6.04 -10.74 9.62
CA ALA A 137 5.34 -10.15 10.77
C ALA A 137 3.88 -10.61 10.83
N LEU A 138 3.16 -10.64 9.70
CA LEU A 138 1.80 -11.21 9.63
C LEU A 138 1.76 -12.69 10.04
N ARG A 139 2.77 -13.49 9.68
CA ARG A 139 2.86 -14.91 10.12
C ARG A 139 2.95 -15.00 11.64
N ARG A 140 3.77 -14.13 12.25
CA ARG A 140 3.98 -14.09 13.71
C ARG A 140 2.72 -13.66 14.46
N LEU A 141 1.89 -12.83 13.84
CA LEU A 141 0.58 -12.45 14.35
C LEU A 141 -0.49 -13.55 14.17
N GLY A 142 -0.15 -14.71 13.62
CA GLY A 142 -1.07 -15.84 13.47
C GLY A 142 -1.93 -15.84 12.21
N TYR A 143 -1.77 -14.86 11.32
CA TYR A 143 -2.46 -14.85 10.03
C TYR A 143 -1.77 -15.79 9.06
N SER A 144 -2.49 -16.66 8.34
CA SER A 144 -2.00 -17.60 7.30
C SER A 144 -1.83 -16.91 5.93
N LYS A 145 -1.13 -17.55 4.96
CA LYS A 145 -0.81 -16.91 3.66
C LYS A 145 -2.06 -16.80 2.80
N GLU A 146 -3.02 -17.64 3.12
CA GLU A 146 -4.37 -17.76 2.57
C GLU A 146 -5.32 -16.75 3.22
N GLN A 147 -4.98 -16.19 4.39
CA GLN A 147 -5.76 -15.17 5.07
C GLN A 147 -5.31 -13.75 4.71
N MET A 148 -4.01 -13.45 4.82
CA MET A 148 -3.51 -12.09 4.63
C MET A 148 -2.07 -12.05 4.14
N THR A 149 -1.81 -11.17 3.18
CA THR A 149 -0.45 -10.84 2.72
C THR A 149 -0.22 -9.33 2.75
N ALA A 150 1.04 -8.90 2.64
CA ALA A 150 1.37 -7.48 2.52
C ALA A 150 0.71 -6.82 1.30
N HIS A 151 0.57 -7.56 0.19
CA HIS A 151 -0.19 -7.07 -0.97
C HIS A 151 -1.70 -7.03 -0.71
N GLY A 152 -2.19 -7.91 0.16
CA GLY A 152 -3.60 -8.00 0.55
C GLY A 152 -4.17 -6.69 1.08
N PHE A 153 -3.38 -5.86 1.78
CA PHE A 153 -3.84 -4.55 2.27
C PHE A 153 -4.35 -3.64 1.16
N ARG A 154 -3.76 -3.70 -0.04
CA ARG A 154 -4.22 -2.92 -1.20
C ARG A 154 -5.57 -3.41 -1.71
N THR A 155 -5.75 -4.73 -1.77
CA THR A 155 -7.03 -5.35 -2.14
C THR A 155 -8.11 -5.01 -1.10
N SER A 156 -7.79 -5.11 0.19
CA SER A 156 -8.68 -4.72 1.29
C SER A 156 -9.14 -3.27 1.16
N ALA A 157 -8.20 -2.35 0.95
CA ALA A 157 -8.51 -0.94 0.76
C ALA A 157 -9.37 -0.70 -0.47
N SER A 158 -9.03 -1.30 -1.62
CA SER A 158 -9.81 -1.18 -2.85
C SER A 158 -11.25 -1.65 -2.65
N SER A 159 -11.45 -2.82 -2.04
CA SER A 159 -12.78 -3.39 -1.79
C SER A 159 -13.60 -2.49 -0.87
N LEU A 160 -13.07 -2.20 0.32
CA LEU A 160 -13.78 -1.46 1.36
C LEU A 160 -14.06 0.00 0.97
N LEU A 161 -13.16 0.65 0.22
CA LEU A 161 -13.40 2.00 -0.29
C LEU A 161 -14.50 2.02 -1.35
N ASN A 162 -14.53 1.05 -2.28
CA ASN A 162 -15.59 0.96 -3.27
C ASN A 162 -16.94 0.60 -2.63
N GLU A 163 -16.95 -0.35 -1.71
CA GLU A 163 -18.15 -0.76 -0.96
C GLU A 163 -18.74 0.37 -0.11
N SER A 164 -17.91 1.30 0.35
CA SER A 164 -18.39 2.48 1.09
C SER A 164 -19.31 3.39 0.27
N GLY A 165 -19.26 3.34 -1.07
CA GLY A 165 -20.03 4.19 -1.97
C GLY A 165 -19.70 5.69 -1.90
N LYS A 166 -18.72 6.09 -1.08
CA LYS A 166 -18.44 7.50 -0.75
C LYS A 166 -17.52 8.20 -1.75
N TRP A 167 -16.72 7.44 -2.49
CA TRP A 167 -15.62 7.97 -3.31
C TRP A 167 -15.78 7.60 -4.77
N ASN A 168 -15.28 8.45 -5.66
CA ASN A 168 -15.19 8.14 -7.07
C ASN A 168 -14.25 6.94 -7.29
N PRO A 169 -14.68 5.88 -8.00
CA PRO A 169 -13.83 4.72 -8.31
C PRO A 169 -12.52 5.11 -9.01
N ASP A 170 -12.53 6.12 -9.88
CA ASP A 170 -11.32 6.61 -10.53
C ASP A 170 -10.33 7.24 -9.53
N ALA A 171 -10.82 7.89 -8.46
CA ALA A 171 -9.98 8.44 -7.40
C ALA A 171 -9.33 7.33 -6.57
N ILE A 172 -10.06 6.24 -6.30
CA ILE A 172 -9.55 5.02 -5.62
C ILE A 172 -8.45 4.37 -6.47
N GLU A 173 -8.74 4.10 -7.75
CA GLU A 173 -7.77 3.53 -8.70
C GLU A 173 -6.53 4.42 -8.84
N ARG A 174 -6.73 5.74 -8.85
CA ARG A 174 -5.62 6.70 -8.88
C ARG A 174 -4.77 6.62 -7.62
N ALA A 175 -5.36 6.50 -6.43
CA ALA A 175 -4.61 6.36 -5.18
C ALA A 175 -3.75 5.08 -5.14
N LEU A 176 -4.23 4.01 -5.78
CA LEU A 176 -3.51 2.76 -5.99
C LEU A 176 -2.44 2.84 -7.11
N ALA A 177 -2.26 4.00 -7.75
CA ALA A 177 -1.38 4.18 -8.92
C ALA A 177 -1.72 3.21 -10.07
N HIS A 178 -3.00 2.88 -10.23
CA HIS A 178 -3.50 2.18 -11.40
C HIS A 178 -3.75 3.18 -12.54
N MET A 179 -3.59 2.71 -13.77
CA MET A 179 -3.91 3.50 -14.95
C MET A 179 -5.38 3.29 -15.28
N VAL A 180 -6.17 4.35 -15.26
CA VAL A 180 -7.56 4.30 -15.74
C VAL A 180 -7.52 4.21 -17.27
N ALA A 181 -7.93 3.05 -17.81
CA ALA A 181 -7.99 2.81 -19.24
C ALA A 181 -9.00 3.77 -19.90
N GLY A 182 -8.65 4.34 -21.05
CA GLY A 182 -9.52 5.26 -21.80
C GLY A 182 -9.34 6.76 -21.51
N SER A 183 -8.53 7.15 -20.51
CA SER A 183 -8.28 8.58 -20.28
C SER A 183 -7.16 9.13 -21.18
N ILE A 184 -7.53 10.03 -22.11
CA ILE A 184 -6.61 10.88 -22.90
C ILE A 184 -5.79 11.82 -21.98
N ARG A 185 -6.10 11.85 -20.67
CA ARG A 185 -5.43 12.67 -19.64
C ARG A 185 -4.07 12.10 -19.21
N ARG A 186 -3.17 11.86 -20.16
CA ARG A 186 -1.78 11.44 -19.90
C ARG A 186 -0.90 12.53 -19.27
N ILE A 187 -1.35 13.78 -19.21
CA ILE A 187 -0.45 14.93 -18.98
C ILE A 187 -0.66 15.63 -17.62
N TYR A 188 -1.77 15.40 -16.91
CA TYR A 188 -2.05 16.04 -15.60
C TYR A 188 -2.21 15.05 -14.45
N ASN A 189 -1.40 13.99 -14.47
CA ASN A 189 -1.60 12.83 -13.62
C ASN A 189 -1.35 13.10 -12.12
N GLN A 190 -0.50 14.06 -11.76
CA GLN A 190 -0.23 14.35 -10.33
C GLN A 190 -1.44 14.92 -9.58
N SER A 191 -2.24 15.77 -10.24
CA SER A 191 -3.35 16.51 -9.60
C SER A 191 -4.72 15.85 -9.78
N ALA A 192 -4.83 14.78 -10.58
CA ALA A 192 -6.09 14.10 -10.82
C ALA A 192 -6.71 13.62 -9.51
N TYR A 193 -7.93 14.09 -9.24
CA TYR A 193 -8.70 13.83 -8.03
C TYR A 193 -7.93 14.13 -6.73
N TRP A 194 -6.96 15.06 -6.74
CA TRP A 194 -6.08 15.28 -5.58
C TRP A 194 -6.85 15.66 -4.32
N ALA A 195 -7.77 16.62 -4.39
CA ALA A 195 -8.58 17.03 -3.24
C ALA A 195 -9.37 15.86 -2.65
N GLU A 196 -10.05 15.09 -3.50
CA GLU A 196 -10.81 13.90 -3.08
C GLU A 196 -9.88 12.82 -2.49
N ARG A 197 -8.69 12.62 -3.05
CA ARG A 197 -7.71 11.66 -2.51
C ARG A 197 -7.17 12.06 -1.15
N VAL A 198 -7.02 13.35 -0.88
CA VAL A 198 -6.61 13.87 0.44
C VAL A 198 -7.70 13.56 1.46
N GLU A 199 -8.95 13.90 1.15
CA GLU A 199 -10.10 13.59 2.02
C GLU A 199 -10.27 12.09 2.23
N MET A 200 -10.14 11.30 1.16
CA MET A 200 -10.22 9.85 1.18
C MET A 200 -9.15 9.21 2.05
N ALA A 201 -7.89 9.65 1.97
CA ALA A 201 -6.81 9.09 2.78
C ALA A 201 -7.02 9.37 4.28
N GLN A 202 -7.54 10.55 4.63
CA GLN A 202 -7.87 10.87 6.00
C GLN A 202 -9.07 10.03 6.49
N TRP A 203 -10.17 10.03 5.74
CA TRP A 203 -11.35 9.24 6.06
C TRP A 203 -11.03 7.76 6.20
N TRP A 204 -10.22 7.21 5.30
CA TRP A 204 -9.78 5.82 5.36
C TRP A 204 -9.06 5.52 6.68
N SER A 205 -8.15 6.41 7.10
CA SER A 205 -7.41 6.23 8.35
C SER A 205 -8.32 6.36 9.58
N ASP A 206 -9.32 7.24 9.53
CA ASP A 206 -10.34 7.36 10.59
C ASP A 206 -11.21 6.09 10.65
N TYR A 207 -11.59 5.54 9.49
CA TYR A 207 -12.33 4.28 9.39
C TYR A 207 -11.52 3.09 9.92
N LEU A 208 -10.22 3.00 9.61
CA LEU A 208 -9.33 1.99 10.20
C LEU A 208 -9.31 2.07 11.73
N CYS A 209 -9.26 3.28 12.30
CA CYS A 209 -9.33 3.47 13.76
C CYS A 209 -10.68 2.97 14.31
N GLN A 210 -11.80 3.28 13.65
CA GLN A 210 -13.12 2.78 14.06
C GLN A 210 -13.19 1.25 14.05
N LEU A 211 -12.72 0.60 12.98
CA LEU A 211 -12.67 -0.86 12.87
C LEU A 211 -11.80 -1.49 13.96
N ARG A 212 -10.64 -0.88 14.22
CA ARG A 212 -9.72 -1.34 15.27
C ARG A 212 -10.36 -1.23 16.65
N ASP A 213 -10.98 -0.10 16.96
CA ASP A 213 -11.51 0.21 18.29
C ASP A 213 -12.89 -0.41 18.54
N GLY A 214 -13.48 -1.06 17.53
CA GLY A 214 -14.77 -1.73 17.63
C GLY A 214 -15.97 -0.77 17.59
N GLY A 215 -15.79 0.43 17.03
CA GLY A 215 -16.87 1.39 16.83
C GLY A 215 -17.90 0.88 15.81
N ASN A 216 -19.16 1.28 15.96
CA ASN A 216 -20.25 0.91 15.05
C ASN A 216 -19.86 1.26 13.60
N VAL A 217 -19.81 0.22 12.75
CA VAL A 217 -19.65 0.34 11.30
C VAL A 217 -20.99 0.74 10.66
N ASP A 218 -21.45 1.96 10.95
CA ASP A 218 -22.55 2.54 10.19
C ASP A 218 -21.95 3.22 8.96
N PHE A 219 -22.12 2.61 7.79
CA PHE A 219 -21.95 3.33 6.53
C PHE A 219 -23.01 4.44 6.50
N PRO A 220 -22.64 5.73 6.51
CA PRO A 220 -23.64 6.78 6.31
C PRO A 220 -24.24 6.57 4.92
N ARG A 221 -25.55 6.30 4.90
CA ARG A 221 -26.35 6.22 3.67
C ARG A 221 -26.34 7.54 2.91
#